data_AF-A0A4Y1QKP3-F1
#
_entry.id   AF-A0A4Y1QKP3-F1
#
_cell.length_a   1.000
_cell.length_b   1.000
_cell.length_c   1.000
_cell.angle_alpha   90.00
_cell.angle_beta   90.00
_cell.angle_gamma   90.00
#
_symmetry.space_group_name_H-M   'P 1'
#
loop_
_entity.id
_entity.type
_entity.pdbx_description
1 polymer ?
#
loop_
_entity_poly.entity_id
_entity_poly.type
_entity_poly.pdbx_seq_one_letter_code
_entity_poly.pdbx_strand_id
1 'polypeptide(L)'
;MQLVLFLPWNVLVPAESLGPMLQRSIVHHLLDDFAQRKAAKDVGYYVAVTSVDSIGDGRVKQGTGEVEFPVLFSGITFKLFKGKDVLRYGVFLQCGPAETVFLSNKNMPDYRYVRGDNPMFLNDKLSSVVRFVVIGTQWLPEKREFHL
;
A
#
# COMPACT_ATOMS: atom_id res chain seq x y z
N MET A 1 5.43 4.42 -1.76
CA MET A 1 4.73 5.72 -1.83
C MET A 1 3.66 5.79 -0.78
N GLN A 2 3.86 6.62 0.26
CA GLN A 2 2.81 6.90 1.22
C GLN A 2 1.80 7.87 0.61
N LEU A 3 0.60 7.42 0.29
CA LEU A 3 -0.49 8.22 -0.26
C LEU A 3 -1.63 8.30 0.73
N VAL A 4 -2.14 9.51 0.94
CA VAL A 4 -3.46 9.69 1.54
C VAL A 4 -4.49 9.55 0.42
N LEU A 5 -5.36 8.55 0.53
CA LEU A 5 -6.40 8.24 -0.45
C LEU A 5 -7.76 8.22 0.21
N PHE A 6 -8.79 8.65 -0.53
CA PHE A 6 -10.18 8.41 -0.19
C PHE A 6 -10.54 6.99 -0.61
N LEU A 7 -10.93 6.15 0.36
CA LEU A 7 -11.15 4.73 0.18
C LEU A 7 -12.63 4.40 0.47
N PRO A 8 -13.39 3.94 -0.54
CA PRO A 8 -14.74 3.46 -0.33
C PRO A 8 -14.71 2.04 0.25
N TRP A 9 -15.56 1.77 1.24
CA TRP A 9 -15.59 0.48 1.93
C TRP A 9 -16.98 0.19 2.48
N ASN A 10 -17.47 -1.03 2.25
CA ASN A 10 -18.74 -1.48 2.80
C ASN A 10 -18.48 -2.21 4.11
N VAL A 11 -18.97 -1.64 5.21
CA VAL A 11 -18.80 -2.17 6.57
C VAL A 11 -20.04 -2.95 6.94
N LEU A 12 -19.87 -4.22 7.32
CA LEU A 12 -20.95 -5.05 7.83
C LEU A 12 -21.07 -4.89 9.34
N VAL A 13 -22.27 -4.57 9.81
CA VAL A 13 -22.60 -4.42 11.22
C VAL A 13 -23.69 -5.41 11.61
N PRO A 14 -23.48 -6.25 12.65
CA PRO A 14 -24.50 -7.15 13.17
C PRO A 14 -25.72 -6.39 13.66
N ALA A 15 -26.91 -7.01 13.55
CA ALA A 15 -28.17 -6.37 13.95
C ALA A 15 -28.21 -5.98 15.43
N GLU A 16 -27.50 -6.73 16.29
CA GLU A 16 -27.40 -6.52 17.73
C GLU A 16 -26.56 -5.27 18.07
N SER A 17 -25.68 -4.87 17.16
CA SER A 17 -24.81 -3.68 17.28
C SER A 17 -25.49 -2.40 16.77
N LEU A 18 -26.73 -2.50 16.28
CA LEU A 18 -27.55 -1.36 15.90
C LEU A 18 -28.12 -0.67 17.15
N GLY A 19 -28.11 0.65 17.18
CA GLY A 19 -28.64 1.41 18.32
C GLY A 19 -28.00 2.78 18.48
N PRO A 20 -28.10 3.40 19.69
CA PRO A 20 -27.59 4.75 19.96
C PRO A 20 -26.10 4.94 19.69
N MET A 21 -25.33 3.85 19.64
CA MET A 21 -23.88 3.85 19.40
C MET A 21 -23.51 3.39 17.97
N LEU A 22 -24.47 3.39 17.03
CA LEU A 22 -24.29 2.86 15.67
C LEU A 22 -23.04 3.41 14.96
N GLN A 23 -22.80 4.72 14.99
CA GLN A 23 -21.61 5.30 14.36
C GLN A 23 -20.32 4.72 14.94
N ARG A 24 -20.26 4.53 16.26
CA ARG A 24 -19.10 3.92 16.92
C ARG A 24 -18.94 2.45 16.52
N SER A 25 -20.04 1.70 16.41
CA SER A 25 -20.02 0.33 15.90
C SER A 25 -19.48 0.27 14.47
N ILE A 26 -19.93 1.15 13.57
CA ILE A 26 -19.45 1.22 12.18
C ILE A 26 -17.95 1.49 12.14
N VAL A 27 -17.45 2.46 12.91
CA VAL A 27 -16.01 2.78 12.95
C VAL A 27 -15.20 1.61 13.52
N HIS A 28 -15.69 0.95 14.56
CA HIS A 28 -15.03 -0.23 15.12
C HIS A 28 -14.90 -1.35 14.08
N HIS A 29 -16.01 -1.71 13.43
CA HIS A 29 -16.01 -2.73 12.39
C HIS A 29 -15.15 -2.34 11.17
N LEU A 30 -15.13 -1.06 10.78
CA LEU A 30 -14.21 -0.55 9.76
C LEU A 30 -12.75 -0.82 10.15
N LEU A 31 -12.35 -0.49 11.38
CA LEU A 31 -10.97 -0.66 11.84
C LEU A 31 -10.58 -2.13 11.94
N ASP A 32 -11.48 -3.00 12.40
CA ASP A 32 -11.26 -4.45 12.45
C ASP A 32 -11.09 -5.04 11.04
N ASP A 33 -11.98 -4.70 10.11
CA ASP A 33 -11.91 -5.13 8.72
C ASP A 33 -10.64 -4.60 8.03
N PHE A 34 -10.29 -3.34 8.28
CA PHE A 34 -9.08 -2.71 7.75
C PHE A 34 -7.82 -3.42 8.25
N ALA A 35 -7.75 -3.73 9.55
CA ALA A 35 -6.61 -4.43 10.15
C ALA A 35 -6.40 -5.84 9.58
N GLN A 36 -7.47 -6.49 9.11
CA GLN A 36 -7.39 -7.80 8.46
C GLN A 36 -6.88 -7.73 7.01
N ARG A 37 -6.95 -6.56 6.35
CA ARG A 37 -6.50 -6.39 4.96
C ARG A 37 -5.10 -5.79 4.87
N LYS A 38 -4.18 -6.53 4.28
CA LYS A 38 -2.78 -6.09 4.13
C LYS A 38 -2.55 -5.16 2.93
N ALA A 39 -3.17 -5.44 1.79
CA ALA A 39 -2.93 -4.70 0.55
C ALA A 39 -4.06 -4.89 -0.49
N ALA A 40 -4.13 -3.99 -1.46
CA ALA A 40 -4.91 -4.12 -2.69
C ALA A 40 -4.11 -3.63 -3.91
N LYS A 41 -4.35 -4.22 -5.08
CA LYS A 41 -3.54 -4.01 -6.30
C LYS A 41 -3.41 -2.53 -6.69
N ASP A 42 -4.51 -1.79 -6.62
CA ASP A 42 -4.57 -0.43 -7.15
C ASP A 42 -4.06 0.62 -6.16
N VAL A 43 -4.13 0.35 -4.86
CA VAL A 43 -3.76 1.30 -3.80
C VAL A 43 -2.50 0.92 -3.01
N GLY A 44 -2.02 -0.31 -3.13
CA GLY A 44 -0.83 -0.80 -2.41
C GLY A 44 -1.17 -1.36 -1.03
N TYR A 45 -0.21 -1.29 -0.10
CA TYR A 45 -0.36 -1.74 1.27
C TYR A 45 -1.19 -0.75 2.08
N TYR A 46 -2.10 -1.26 2.90
CA TYR A 46 -2.81 -0.42 3.87
C TYR A 46 -1.91 -0.14 5.07
N VAL A 47 -1.86 1.12 5.53
CA VAL A 47 -1.00 1.53 6.64
C VAL A 47 -1.85 2.00 7.82
N ALA A 48 -2.74 2.97 7.61
CA ALA A 48 -3.58 3.51 8.67
C ALA A 48 -4.85 4.16 8.12
N VAL A 49 -5.91 4.19 8.92
CA VAL A 49 -7.08 5.07 8.72
C VAL A 49 -6.78 6.42 9.38
N THR A 50 -7.07 7.53 8.72
CA THR A 50 -6.82 8.89 9.25
C THR A 50 -8.11 9.61 9.65
N SER A 51 -9.16 9.48 8.86
CA SER A 51 -10.47 10.07 9.13
C SER A 51 -11.56 9.23 8.48
N VAL A 52 -12.76 9.27 9.07
CA VAL A 52 -13.98 8.81 8.42
C VAL A 52 -14.67 10.03 7.85
N ASP A 53 -14.83 10.08 6.54
CA ASP A 53 -15.28 11.27 5.82
C ASP A 53 -16.81 11.26 5.64
N SER A 54 -17.39 10.09 5.35
CA SER A 54 -18.84 9.92 5.31
C SER A 54 -19.28 8.49 5.57
N ILE A 55 -20.46 8.33 6.18
CA ILE A 55 -21.17 7.07 6.33
C ILE A 55 -22.52 7.24 5.63
N GLY A 56 -22.78 6.43 4.61
CA GLY A 56 -24.05 6.42 3.90
C GLY A 56 -25.08 5.49 4.54
N ASP A 57 -26.28 5.47 3.95
CA ASP A 57 -27.41 4.70 4.48
C ASP A 57 -27.14 3.19 4.47
N GLY A 58 -27.47 2.55 5.60
CA GLY A 58 -27.33 1.12 5.78
C GLY A 58 -28.36 0.32 4.97
N ARG A 59 -27.93 -0.81 4.40
CA ARG A 59 -28.80 -1.75 3.68
C ARG A 59 -28.77 -3.11 4.34
N VAL A 60 -29.94 -3.66 4.66
CA VAL A 60 -30.06 -5.00 5.25
C VAL A 60 -29.65 -6.04 4.22
N LYS A 61 -28.72 -6.92 4.58
CA LYS A 61 -28.28 -8.04 3.76
C LYS A 61 -29.27 -9.19 3.90
N GLN A 62 -29.81 -9.64 2.76
CA GLN A 62 -30.74 -10.77 2.75
C GLN A 62 -30.05 -12.05 3.22
N GLY A 63 -30.72 -12.80 4.10
CA GLY A 63 -30.24 -14.09 4.61
C GLY A 63 -29.42 -14.02 5.91
N THR A 64 -28.65 -12.95 6.16
CA THR A 64 -27.89 -12.80 7.41
C THR A 64 -28.52 -11.83 8.40
N GLY A 65 -29.30 -10.85 7.91
CA GLY A 65 -29.92 -9.82 8.76
C GLY A 65 -28.95 -8.72 9.21
N GLU A 66 -27.66 -8.82 8.86
CA GLU A 66 -26.66 -7.77 9.06
C GLU A 66 -26.97 -6.56 8.20
N VAL A 67 -26.47 -5.39 8.60
CA VAL A 67 -26.64 -4.14 7.85
C VAL A 67 -25.30 -3.71 7.27
N GLU A 68 -25.28 -3.48 5.97
CA GLU A 68 -24.12 -3.01 5.22
C GLU A 68 -24.16 -1.48 5.10
N PHE A 69 -23.16 -0.80 5.63
CA PHE A 69 -23.00 0.66 5.54
C PHE A 69 -21.88 1.01 4.55
N PRO A 70 -22.14 1.80 3.49
CA PRO A 70 -21.08 2.33 2.64
C PRO A 70 -20.36 3.45 3.39
N VAL A 71 -19.05 3.31 3.57
CA VAL A 71 -18.20 4.27 4.28
C VAL A 71 -17.15 4.80 3.32
N LEU A 72 -16.97 6.12 3.32
CA LEU A 72 -15.81 6.77 2.71
C LEU A 72 -14.89 7.24 3.82
N PHE A 73 -13.63 6.83 3.77
CA PHE A 73 -12.63 7.22 4.75
C PHE A 73 -11.32 7.61 4.07
N SER A 74 -10.56 8.48 4.71
CA SER A 74 -9.21 8.80 4.29
C SER A 74 -8.25 7.84 4.96
N GLY A 75 -7.38 7.24 4.15
CA GLY A 75 -6.41 6.26 4.62
C GLY A 75 -5.04 6.49 4.03
N ILE A 76 -4.04 6.12 4.80
CA ILE A 76 -2.64 6.07 4.39
C ILE A 76 -2.39 4.71 3.74
N THR A 77 -1.89 4.73 2.51
CA THR A 77 -1.49 3.53 1.76
C THR A 77 -0.04 3.62 1.32
N PHE A 78 0.61 2.49 1.12
CA PHE A 78 1.98 2.40 0.63
C PHE A 78 2.06 1.57 -0.65
N LYS A 79 2.25 2.22 -1.80
CA LYS A 79 2.40 1.53 -3.10
C LYS A 79 3.87 1.43 -3.53
N LEU A 80 4.28 0.23 -3.94
CA LEU A 80 5.58 -0.04 -4.58
C LEU A 80 5.45 0.12 -6.08
N PHE A 81 6.42 0.76 -6.73
CA PHE A 81 6.50 0.86 -8.18
C PHE A 81 7.67 0.03 -8.70
N LYS A 82 7.50 -0.50 -9.91
CA LYS A 82 8.58 -1.21 -10.60
C LYS A 82 9.74 -0.24 -10.85
N GLY A 83 10.97 -0.72 -10.75
CA GLY A 83 12.15 0.08 -11.06
C GLY A 83 12.12 0.61 -12.49
N LYS A 84 12.58 1.86 -12.66
CA LYS A 84 12.54 2.58 -13.93
C LYS A 84 13.77 2.28 -14.78
N ASP A 85 14.94 2.19 -14.14
CA ASP A 85 16.22 2.07 -14.84
C ASP A 85 17.05 0.89 -14.28
N VAL A 86 17.34 -0.08 -15.14
CA VAL A 86 18.21 -1.22 -14.83
C VAL A 86 19.58 -0.98 -15.47
N LEU A 87 20.61 -0.91 -14.63
CA LEU A 87 22.00 -0.74 -15.06
C LEU A 87 22.82 -1.97 -14.65
N ARG A 88 23.98 -2.17 -15.29
CA ARG A 88 24.91 -3.27 -14.92
C ARG A 88 25.30 -3.25 -13.44
N TYR A 89 25.37 -2.06 -12.84
CA TYR A 89 25.82 -1.85 -11.46
C TYR A 89 24.68 -1.88 -10.43
N GLY A 90 23.41 -1.93 -10.86
CA GLY A 90 22.27 -1.89 -9.95
C GLY A 90 20.98 -1.45 -10.62
N VAL A 91 19.92 -1.30 -9.82
CA VAL A 91 18.58 -0.92 -10.28
C VAL A 91 18.11 0.31 -9.52
N PHE A 92 17.56 1.28 -10.24
CA PHE A 92 16.82 2.38 -9.65
C PHE A 92 15.35 1.98 -9.47
N LEU A 93 14.92 1.93 -8.21
CA LEU A 93 13.56 1.60 -7.80
C LEU A 93 12.81 2.89 -7.47
N GLN A 94 11.56 2.99 -7.91
CA GLN A 94 10.67 4.07 -7.48
C GLN A 94 9.88 3.62 -6.25
N CYS A 95 10.07 4.33 -5.14
CA CYS A 95 9.47 3.98 -3.86
C CYS A 95 8.85 5.19 -3.16
N GLY A 96 7.93 5.87 -3.85
CA GLY A 96 7.15 6.94 -3.23
C GLY A 96 7.69 8.34 -3.34
N PRO A 97 7.50 9.21 -2.31
CA PRO A 97 7.92 10.60 -2.39
C PRO A 97 9.45 10.75 -2.48
N ALA A 98 10.21 9.70 -2.14
CA ALA A 98 11.59 9.56 -2.59
C ALA A 98 11.57 9.00 -4.02
N GLU A 99 11.91 9.85 -4.99
CA GLU A 99 11.79 9.52 -6.40
C GLU A 99 12.80 8.44 -6.85
N THR A 100 13.86 8.17 -6.07
CA THR A 100 14.97 7.33 -6.50
C THR A 100 15.61 6.53 -5.36
N VAL A 101 15.40 5.21 -5.34
CA VAL A 101 16.17 4.26 -4.49
C VAL A 101 17.18 3.52 -5.37
N PHE A 102 18.46 3.51 -5.01
CA PHE A 102 19.48 2.76 -5.78
C PHE A 102 19.83 1.43 -5.11
N LEU A 103 19.41 0.33 -5.73
CA LEU A 103 19.77 -1.02 -5.30
C LEU A 103 21.03 -1.50 -6.04
N SER A 104 22.17 -1.45 -5.36
CA SER A 104 23.47 -1.90 -5.88
C SER A 104 23.51 -3.41 -6.13
N ASN A 105 24.15 -3.83 -7.23
CA ASN A 105 24.37 -5.25 -7.54
C ASN A 105 25.22 -5.97 -6.48
N LYS A 106 26.07 -5.26 -5.74
CA LYS A 106 26.87 -5.79 -4.64
C LYS A 106 26.00 -6.31 -3.49
N ASN A 107 24.80 -5.75 -3.33
CA ASN A 107 23.82 -6.15 -2.32
C ASN A 107 22.82 -7.19 -2.86
N MET A 108 23.02 -7.68 -4.09
CA MET A 108 22.18 -8.68 -4.75
C MET A 108 23.03 -9.87 -5.27
N PRO A 109 23.81 -10.55 -4.41
CA PRO A 109 24.77 -11.57 -4.87
C PRO A 109 24.12 -12.76 -5.59
N ASP A 110 22.86 -13.08 -5.26
CA ASP A 110 22.11 -14.17 -5.88
C ASP A 110 21.50 -13.79 -7.24
N TYR A 111 21.66 -12.54 -7.69
CA TYR A 111 21.07 -12.05 -8.93
C TYR A 111 22.14 -11.80 -9.99
N ARG A 112 21.88 -12.26 -11.21
CA ARG A 112 22.75 -12.08 -12.37
C ARG A 112 22.17 -11.03 -13.32
N TYR A 113 23.01 -10.07 -13.70
CA TYR A 113 22.64 -9.08 -14.71
C TYR A 113 22.58 -9.71 -16.10
N VAL A 114 21.44 -9.55 -16.76
CA VAL A 114 21.23 -9.95 -18.16
C VAL A 114 21.12 -8.70 -19.01
N ARG A 115 22.01 -8.60 -20.00
CA ARG A 115 22.02 -7.53 -21.00
C ARG A 115 21.07 -7.89 -22.14
N GLY A 116 20.38 -6.90 -22.68
CA GLY A 116 19.51 -7.03 -23.85
C GLY A 116 18.64 -5.78 -24.01
N ASP A 117 17.63 -5.86 -24.87
CA ASP A 117 16.67 -4.76 -25.10
C ASP A 117 15.84 -4.44 -23.86
N ASN A 118 15.69 -5.42 -22.96
CA ASN A 118 15.06 -5.24 -21.66
C ASN A 118 16.02 -5.75 -20.56
N PRO A 119 17.00 -4.93 -20.14
CA PRO A 119 17.98 -5.35 -19.14
C PRO A 119 17.29 -5.67 -17.81
N MET A 120 17.75 -6.73 -17.13
CA MET A 120 17.16 -7.17 -15.86
C MET A 120 18.16 -7.93 -14.99
N PHE A 121 17.84 -8.04 -13.71
CA PHE A 121 18.52 -8.93 -12.77
C PHE A 121 17.66 -10.17 -12.55
N LEU A 122 18.23 -11.35 -12.82
CA LEU A 122 17.54 -12.64 -12.67
C LEU A 122 18.13 -13.45 -11.53
N ASN A 123 17.25 -14.12 -10.80
CA ASN A 123 17.54 -15.16 -9.82
C ASN A 123 16.56 -16.31 -10.09
N ASP A 124 16.90 -17.52 -9.68
CA ASP A 124 16.07 -18.72 -9.83
C ASP A 124 14.72 -18.60 -9.07
N LYS A 125 14.61 -17.61 -8.18
CA LYS A 125 13.36 -17.20 -7.53
C LYS A 125 12.50 -16.40 -8.52
N LEU A 126 11.48 -17.04 -9.11
CA LEU A 126 10.49 -16.47 -10.04
C LEU A 126 9.60 -15.35 -9.46
N SER A 127 10.00 -14.69 -8.37
CA SER A 127 9.25 -13.60 -7.75
C SER A 127 9.65 -12.26 -8.36
N SER A 128 8.67 -11.51 -8.85
CA SER A 128 8.83 -10.11 -9.28
C SER A 128 8.80 -9.10 -8.13
N VAL A 129 8.53 -9.56 -6.89
CA VAL A 129 8.48 -8.72 -5.70
C VAL A 129 9.87 -8.64 -5.06
N VAL A 130 10.42 -7.42 -4.99
CA VAL A 130 11.70 -7.11 -4.33
C VAL A 130 11.41 -6.52 -2.95
N ARG A 131 12.02 -7.09 -1.90
CA ARG A 131 12.10 -6.48 -0.56
C ARG A 131 13.52 -6.02 -0.33
N PHE A 132 13.69 -4.81 0.18
CA PHE A 132 15.00 -4.24 0.48
C PHE A 132 14.95 -3.53 1.84
N VAL A 133 16.13 -3.30 2.42
CA VAL A 133 16.32 -2.50 3.63
C VAL A 133 17.17 -1.30 3.22
N VAL A 134 16.80 -0.10 3.69
CA VAL A 134 17.56 1.12 3.44
C VAL A 134 18.80 1.13 4.33
N ILE A 135 19.98 1.27 3.72
CA ILE A 135 21.29 1.21 4.42
C ILE A 135 21.91 2.61 4.56
N GLY A 136 21.51 3.58 3.73
CA GLY A 136 21.98 4.96 3.78
C GLY A 136 20.99 5.92 3.13
N THR A 137 21.13 7.21 3.40
CA THR A 137 20.32 8.26 2.78
C THR A 137 21.20 9.45 2.44
N GLN A 138 20.88 10.14 1.35
CA GLN A 138 21.57 11.37 0.94
C GLN A 138 20.55 12.45 0.60
N TRP A 139 20.67 13.62 1.23
CA TRP A 139 19.88 14.80 0.89
C TRP A 139 20.46 15.47 -0.37
N LEU A 140 19.59 15.80 -1.33
CA LEU A 140 19.92 16.56 -2.52
C LEU A 140 19.26 17.94 -2.47
N PRO A 141 20.00 19.01 -2.10
CA PRO A 141 19.45 20.35 -1.96
C PRO A 141 18.80 20.90 -3.24
N GLU A 142 19.38 20.58 -4.41
CA GLU A 142 18.93 21.07 -5.72
C GLU A 142 17.55 20.54 -6.10
N LYS A 143 17.28 19.27 -5.77
CA LYS A 143 16.00 18.61 -6.03
C LYS A 143 15.03 18.68 -4.85
N ARG A 144 15.53 19.06 -3.67
CA ARG A 144 14.81 18.99 -2.38
C ARG A 144 14.29 17.57 -2.10
N GLU A 145 15.11 16.58 -2.40
CA GLU A 145 14.76 15.16 -2.31
C GLU A 145 15.81 14.34 -1.56
N PHE A 146 15.40 13.17 -1.06
CA PHE A 146 16.32 12.16 -0.55
C PHE A 146 16.56 11.08 -1.60
N HIS A 147 17.83 10.74 -1.80
CA HIS A 147 18.24 9.49 -2.43
C HIS A 147 18.42 8.42 -1.35
N LEU A 148 17.85 7.23 -1.59
CA LEU A 148 17.87 6.08 -0.68
C LEU A 148 18.67 4.90 -1.27
#